data_AF-A0A6I3M2T5-F1
#
_entry.id   AF-A0A6I3M2T5-F1
#
_cell.length_a   1.000
_cell.length_b   1.000
_cell.length_c   1.000
_cell.angle_alpha   90.00
_cell.angle_beta   90.00
_cell.angle_gamma   90.00
#
_symmetry.space_group_name_H-M   'P 1'
#
loop_
_entity.id
_entity.type
_entity.pdbx_description
1 polymer ?
#
loop_
_entity_poly.entity_id
_entity_poly.type
_entity_poly.pdbx_seq_one_letter_code
_entity_poly.pdbx_strand_id
1 'polypeptide(L)'
;MAHTIDHAHVLVDDLAAVAVTSGGIRVIHLSGVATCPSELWRVDVVAVARTPFGGTPAGRLAIGLKSAPPRRRGRFRAVRVPFEAIIEDERTHEVEVHLECQPAVVLPVLEADDSFGAGARATTRRRAGVAGHALPVGAHAMTDAARRAVDALRDRFAGFTPRFALAV
;
A
#
# COMPACT_ATOMS: atom_id res chain seq x y z
N MET A 1 2.53 -14.75 -32.11
CA MET A 1 1.15 -14.39 -31.72
C MET A 1 1.24 -13.58 -30.45
N ALA A 2 0.89 -12.30 -30.47
CA ALA A 2 0.90 -11.48 -29.27
C ALA A 2 -0.30 -11.86 -28.41
N HIS A 3 -0.07 -12.38 -27.21
CA HIS A 3 -1.14 -12.55 -26.22
C HIS A 3 -1.70 -11.17 -25.90
N THR A 4 -2.94 -10.91 -26.31
CA THR A 4 -3.67 -9.72 -25.88
C THR A 4 -3.96 -9.90 -24.40
N ILE A 5 -3.29 -9.11 -23.57
CA ILE A 5 -3.57 -9.06 -22.14
C ILE A 5 -5.02 -8.57 -21.99
N ASP A 6 -5.86 -9.37 -21.35
CA ASP A 6 -7.27 -9.12 -21.07
C ASP A 6 -7.57 -9.01 -19.56
N HIS A 7 -6.54 -9.02 -18.72
CA HIS A 7 -6.61 -8.85 -17.27
C HIS A 7 -5.47 -7.94 -16.77
N ALA A 8 -5.60 -7.39 -15.56
CA ALA A 8 -4.50 -6.67 -14.94
C ALA A 8 -3.47 -7.66 -14.34
N HIS A 9 -2.19 -7.47 -14.66
CA HIS A 9 -1.09 -8.25 -14.07
C HIS A 9 -0.36 -7.42 -13.02
N VAL A 10 -0.44 -7.80 -11.76
CA VAL A 10 0.27 -7.12 -10.68
C VAL A 10 1.77 -7.38 -10.78
N LEU A 11 2.55 -6.31 -10.65
CA LEU A 11 4.00 -6.35 -10.55
C LEU A 11 4.35 -6.64 -9.08
N VAL A 12 4.66 -7.89 -8.79
CA VAL A 12 4.87 -8.37 -7.41
C VAL A 12 6.01 -7.61 -6.72
N ASP A 13 7.06 -7.25 -7.46
CA ASP A 13 8.20 -6.48 -6.93
C ASP A 13 7.83 -5.05 -6.51
N ASP A 14 6.70 -4.53 -7.00
CA ASP A 14 6.18 -3.21 -6.63
C ASP A 14 5.13 -3.28 -5.51
N LEU A 15 4.78 -4.48 -5.04
CA LEU A 15 3.73 -4.68 -4.05
C LEU A 15 4.28 -4.48 -2.63
N ALA A 16 3.61 -3.65 -1.83
CA ALA A 16 4.04 -3.33 -0.47
C ALA A 16 2.86 -3.24 0.50
N ALA A 17 3.10 -3.67 1.74
CA ALA A 17 2.18 -3.49 2.86
C ALA A 17 2.94 -2.81 4.01
N VAL A 18 2.48 -1.62 4.40
CA VAL A 18 3.10 -0.83 5.47
C VAL A 18 2.07 -0.50 6.52
N ALA A 19 2.34 -0.84 7.77
CA ALA A 19 1.53 -0.43 8.91
C ALA A 19 2.00 0.92 9.45
N VAL A 20 1.04 1.78 9.76
CA VAL A 20 1.25 3.05 10.44
C VAL A 20 0.34 3.06 11.66
N THR A 21 0.91 3.31 12.83
CA THR A 21 0.14 3.48 14.07
C THR A 21 0.15 4.94 14.49
N SER A 22 -1.02 5.52 14.71
CA SER A 22 -1.14 6.90 15.18
C SER A 22 -2.38 7.04 16.05
N GLY A 23 -2.21 7.65 17.24
CA GLY A 23 -3.33 7.87 18.16
C GLY A 23 -4.03 6.59 18.63
N GLY A 24 -3.31 5.47 18.68
CA GLY A 24 -3.85 4.15 19.04
C GLY A 24 -4.57 3.42 17.91
N ILE A 25 -4.64 4.01 16.71
CA ILE A 25 -5.21 3.36 15.51
C ILE A 25 -4.06 2.88 14.64
N ARG A 26 -4.12 1.60 14.25
CA ARG A 26 -3.19 0.99 13.30
C ARG A 26 -3.87 0.81 11.95
N VAL A 27 -3.28 1.36 10.91
CA VAL A 27 -3.71 1.20 9.52
C VAL A 27 -2.62 0.52 8.71
N ILE A 28 -3.01 -0.39 7.82
CA ILE A 28 -2.14 -1.00 6.82
C ILE A 28 -2.42 -0.32 5.49
N HIS A 29 -1.41 0.32 4.94
CA HIS A 29 -1.39 0.82 3.56
C HIS A 29 -0.84 -0.28 2.65
N LEU A 30 -1.72 -0.88 1.87
CA LEU A 30 -1.35 -1.74 0.77
C LEU A 30 -1.23 -0.90 -0.50
N SER A 31 -0.13 -1.03 -1.21
CA SER A 31 0.08 -0.35 -2.48
C SER A 31 0.79 -1.25 -3.49
N GLY A 32 0.60 -0.96 -4.77
CA GLY A 32 1.28 -1.68 -5.84
C GLY A 32 1.01 -1.09 -7.21
N VAL A 33 1.53 -1.78 -8.22
CA VAL A 33 1.36 -1.41 -9.64
C VAL A 33 0.91 -2.63 -10.41
N ALA A 34 -0.04 -2.45 -11.33
CA ALA A 34 -0.44 -3.48 -12.27
C ALA A 34 -0.21 -3.03 -13.72
N THR A 35 0.20 -3.97 -14.56
CA THR A 35 0.19 -3.78 -16.02
C THR A 35 -1.21 -4.11 -16.52
N CYS A 36 -1.89 -3.09 -17.04
CA CYS A 36 -3.26 -3.20 -17.53
C CYS A 36 -3.32 -3.01 -19.05
N PRO A 37 -4.33 -3.56 -19.74
CA PRO A 37 -4.51 -3.39 -21.19
C PRO A 37 -4.74 -1.94 -21.65
N SER A 38 -5.22 -1.06 -20.76
CA SER A 38 -5.32 0.38 -21.00
C SER A 38 -5.38 1.18 -19.69
N GLU A 39 -5.21 2.50 -19.79
CA GLU A 39 -5.15 3.42 -18.64
C GLU A 39 -6.46 3.57 -17.88
N LEU A 40 -7.57 3.15 -18.50
CA LEU A 40 -8.90 3.25 -17.92
C LEU A 40 -9.26 2.03 -17.06
N TRP A 41 -8.38 1.02 -17.00
CA TRP A 41 -8.53 -0.13 -16.12
C TRP A 41 -8.30 0.28 -14.68
N ARG A 42 -8.98 -0.42 -13.77
CA ARG A 42 -8.77 -0.28 -12.34
C ARG A 42 -8.41 -1.62 -11.74
N VAL A 43 -7.71 -1.58 -10.62
CA VAL A 43 -7.50 -2.73 -9.75
C VAL A 43 -8.24 -2.44 -8.46
N ASP A 44 -9.30 -3.20 -8.23
CA ASP A 44 -10.13 -3.08 -7.04
C ASP A 44 -9.64 -4.05 -5.97
N VAL A 45 -9.47 -3.54 -4.75
CA VAL A 45 -9.18 -4.36 -3.57
C VAL A 45 -10.49 -4.86 -3.00
N VAL A 46 -10.64 -6.18 -2.91
CA VAL A 46 -11.85 -6.85 -2.45
C VAL A 46 -11.54 -7.78 -1.30
N ALA A 47 -12.50 -8.00 -0.40
CA ALA A 47 -12.37 -9.05 0.59
C ALA A 47 -12.36 -10.42 -0.09
N VAL A 48 -11.46 -11.32 0.32
CA VAL A 48 -11.52 -12.72 -0.13
C VAL A 48 -12.74 -13.38 0.52
N ALA A 49 -13.55 -14.06 -0.30
CA ALA A 49 -14.66 -14.85 0.20
C ALA A 49 -14.11 -15.91 1.16
N ARG A 50 -14.47 -15.82 2.44
CA ARG A 50 -14.04 -16.78 3.46
C ARG A 50 -14.62 -18.14 3.12
N THR A 51 -13.79 -19.19 3.11
CA THR A 51 -14.31 -20.55 3.19
C THR A 51 -14.99 -20.71 4.55
N PRO A 52 -16.24 -21.23 4.62
CA PRO A 52 -17.00 -21.30 5.87
C PRO A 52 -16.31 -22.10 7.00
N PHE A 53 -15.30 -22.89 6.65
CA PHE A 53 -14.57 -23.79 7.54
C PHE A 53 -13.05 -23.58 7.54
N GLY A 54 -12.55 -22.58 6.80
CA GLY A 54 -11.14 -22.21 6.77
C GLY A 54 -10.92 -20.97 7.62
N GLY A 55 -10.45 -21.16 8.85
CA GLY A 55 -9.97 -20.04 9.65
C GLY A 55 -8.78 -19.38 8.97
N THR A 56 -8.78 -18.05 8.87
CA THR A 56 -7.57 -17.32 8.48
C THR A 56 -6.52 -17.56 9.57
N PRO A 57 -5.25 -17.84 9.23
CA PRO A 57 -4.19 -17.91 10.23
C PRO A 57 -4.21 -16.65 11.09
N ALA A 58 -4.07 -16.78 12.41
CA ALA A 58 -4.11 -15.63 13.31
C ALA A 58 -3.03 -14.62 12.91
N GLY A 59 -3.44 -13.35 12.71
CA GLY A 59 -2.55 -12.26 12.30
C GLY A 59 -2.15 -12.26 10.82
N ARG A 60 -2.83 -13.06 9.98
CA ARG A 60 -2.79 -12.94 8.53
C ARG A 60 -4.10 -12.36 8.00
N LEU A 61 -4.01 -11.41 7.07
CA LEU A 61 -5.15 -10.85 6.37
C LEU A 61 -5.18 -11.32 4.91
N ALA A 62 -6.30 -11.89 4.47
CA ALA A 62 -6.49 -12.29 3.08
C ALA A 62 -7.28 -11.22 2.30
N ILE A 63 -6.70 -10.72 1.21
CA ILE A 63 -7.31 -9.74 0.31
C ILE A 63 -7.23 -10.21 -1.14
N GLY A 64 -8.25 -9.86 -1.93
CA GLY A 64 -8.29 -10.12 -3.35
C GLY A 64 -8.03 -8.84 -4.14
N LEU A 65 -7.31 -8.95 -5.26
CA LEU A 65 -7.20 -7.91 -6.26
C LEU A 65 -7.95 -8.35 -7.50
N LYS A 66 -8.94 -7.56 -7.91
CA LYS A 66 -9.72 -7.80 -9.13
C LYS A 66 -9.48 -6.70 -10.13
N SER A 67 -9.25 -7.09 -11.37
CA SER A 67 -9.22 -6.16 -12.48
C SER A 67 -10.65 -5.75 -12.85
N ALA A 68 -10.85 -4.45 -12.99
CA ALA A 68 -12.12 -3.88 -13.42
C ALA A 68 -11.93 -3.23 -14.80
N PRO A 69 -12.51 -3.80 -15.87
CA PRO A 69 -12.40 -3.22 -17.20
C PRO A 69 -13.14 -1.89 -17.26
N PRO A 70 -12.71 -0.98 -18.15
CA PRO A 70 -13.34 0.33 -18.27
C PRO A 70 -14.78 0.21 -18.80
N ARG A 71 -15.67 1.03 -18.25
CA ARG A 71 -17.07 1.12 -18.73
C ARG A 71 -17.18 1.73 -20.14
N ARG A 72 -16.13 2.40 -20.62
CA ARG A 72 -16.06 3.03 -21.94
C ARG A 72 -14.96 2.37 -22.76
N ARG A 73 -15.19 2.20 -24.07
CA ARG A 73 -14.16 1.72 -24.99
C ARG A 73 -13.01 2.74 -25.03
N GLY A 74 -11.82 2.28 -24.72
CA GLY A 74 -10.58 3.04 -24.81
C GLY A 74 -9.65 2.44 -25.86
N ARG A 75 -8.52 3.12 -26.10
CA ARG A 75 -7.43 2.53 -26.88
C ARG A 75 -6.72 1.48 -26.01
N PHE A 76 -6.47 0.32 -26.58
CA PHE A 76 -5.68 -0.73 -25.92
C PHE A 76 -4.20 -0.37 -26.06
N ARG A 77 -3.59 0.01 -24.94
CA ARG A 77 -2.17 0.26 -24.79
C ARG A 77 -1.78 -0.18 -23.40
N ALA A 78 -0.93 -1.21 -23.33
CA ALA A 78 -0.41 -1.69 -22.05
C ALA A 78 0.19 -0.53 -21.26
N VAL A 79 -0.25 -0.37 -20.01
CA VAL A 79 0.16 0.73 -19.14
C VAL A 79 0.20 0.29 -17.68
N ARG A 80 1.07 0.95 -16.91
CA ARG A 80 1.21 0.73 -15.47
C ARG A 80 0.16 1.56 -14.73
N VAL A 81 -0.75 0.90 -14.03
CA VAL A 81 -1.80 1.51 -13.21
C VAL A 81 -1.46 1.27 -11.75
N PRO A 82 -1.22 2.33 -10.96
CA PRO A 82 -1.03 2.19 -9.52
C PRO A 82 -2.37 1.88 -8.84
N PHE A 83 -2.32 1.18 -7.73
CA PHE A 83 -3.47 0.96 -6.85
C PHE A 83 -3.04 1.05 -5.39
N GLU A 84 -4.01 1.34 -4.54
CA GLU A 84 -3.82 1.41 -3.11
C GLU A 84 -5.08 1.04 -2.33
N ALA A 85 -4.88 0.57 -1.11
CA ALA A 85 -5.92 0.38 -0.11
C ALA A 85 -5.40 0.73 1.28
N ILE A 86 -6.27 1.31 2.09
CA ILE A 86 -6.03 1.56 3.51
C ILE A 86 -6.97 0.64 4.28
N ILE A 87 -6.41 -0.14 5.18
CA ILE A 87 -7.10 -1.17 5.94
C ILE A 87 -6.85 -0.89 7.42
N GLU A 88 -7.91 -0.71 8.19
CA GLU A 88 -7.80 -0.62 9.65
C GLU A 88 -7.66 -2.02 10.23
N ASP A 89 -6.50 -2.33 10.81
CA ASP A 89 -6.21 -3.63 11.43
C ASP A 89 -5.09 -3.53 12.47
N GLU A 90 -5.38 -3.99 13.69
CA GLU A 90 -4.48 -3.89 14.84
C GLU A 90 -3.48 -5.04 14.98
N ARG A 91 -3.70 -6.19 14.33
CA ARG A 91 -3.03 -7.46 14.67
C ARG A 91 -2.31 -8.13 13.50
N THR A 92 -2.60 -7.69 12.29
CA THR A 92 -2.12 -8.33 11.07
C THR A 92 -0.66 -7.99 10.82
N HIS A 93 0.17 -9.02 10.71
CA HIS A 93 1.61 -8.95 10.40
C HIS A 93 1.94 -9.51 9.02
N GLU A 94 0.99 -10.21 8.38
CA GLU A 94 1.12 -10.71 7.01
C GLU A 94 -0.15 -10.40 6.19
N VAL A 95 0.03 -10.02 4.93
CA VAL A 95 -1.07 -9.87 3.98
C VAL A 95 -0.91 -10.89 2.87
N GLU A 96 -1.90 -11.77 2.71
CA GLU A 96 -2.02 -12.69 1.60
C GLU A 96 -2.88 -12.06 0.51
N VAL A 97 -2.24 -11.74 -0.61
CA VAL A 97 -2.84 -11.05 -1.75
C VAL A 97 -3.18 -12.07 -2.83
N HIS A 98 -4.47 -12.35 -2.98
CA HIS A 98 -5.00 -13.18 -4.05
C HIS A 98 -5.14 -12.34 -5.32
N LEU A 99 -4.41 -12.72 -6.35
CA LEU A 99 -4.40 -12.06 -7.63
C LEU A 99 -5.35 -12.80 -8.58
N GLU A 100 -6.03 -12.06 -9.46
CA GLU A 100 -7.06 -12.64 -10.35
C GLU A 100 -6.50 -13.73 -11.28
N CYS A 101 -5.35 -13.47 -11.91
CA CYS A 101 -4.74 -14.36 -12.90
C CYS A 101 -3.31 -14.80 -12.55
N GLN A 102 -2.87 -14.52 -11.32
CA GLN A 102 -1.53 -14.84 -10.83
C GLN A 102 -1.63 -15.63 -9.52
N PRO A 103 -0.61 -16.42 -9.15
CA PRO A 103 -0.54 -17.03 -7.83
C PRO A 103 -0.66 -15.99 -6.72
N ALA A 104 -1.25 -16.36 -5.59
CA ALA A 104 -1.30 -15.48 -4.42
C ALA A 104 0.11 -15.19 -3.90
N VAL A 105 0.29 -14.00 -3.33
CA VAL A 105 1.56 -13.56 -2.75
C VAL A 105 1.34 -13.23 -1.28
N VAL A 106 2.23 -13.71 -0.42
CA VAL A 106 2.24 -13.34 1.00
C VAL A 106 3.32 -12.28 1.22
N LEU A 107 2.91 -11.16 1.81
CA LEU A 107 3.78 -10.04 2.12
C LEU A 107 3.87 -9.84 3.63
N PRO A 108 5.06 -9.55 4.17
CA PRO A 108 5.14 -9.02 5.53
C PRO A 108 4.55 -7.61 5.57
N VAL A 109 3.86 -7.29 6.66
CA VAL A 109 3.48 -5.92 6.98
C VAL A 109 4.66 -5.25 7.66
N LEU A 110 5.21 -4.22 7.03
CA LEU A 110 6.33 -3.45 7.56
C LEU A 110 5.80 -2.34 8.47
N GLU A 111 6.23 -2.30 9.72
CA GLU A 111 5.90 -1.20 10.62
C GLU A 111 6.68 0.06 10.21
N ALA A 112 5.97 1.16 10.01
CA ALA A 112 6.61 2.47 9.89
C ALA A 112 7.09 2.91 11.26
N ASP A 113 8.41 3.08 11.43
CA ASP A 113 8.95 3.65 12.65
C ASP A 113 8.37 5.06 12.86
N ASP A 114 7.92 5.38 14.09
CA ASP A 114 7.42 6.72 14.47
C ASP A 114 8.41 7.86 14.19
N SER A 115 9.68 7.51 13.94
CA SER A 115 10.73 8.44 13.50
C SER A 115 10.49 9.01 12.09
N PHE A 116 9.60 8.42 11.29
CA PHE A 116 9.25 8.90 9.94
C PHE A 116 8.43 10.21 9.93
N GLY A 117 7.99 10.71 11.09
CA GLY A 117 7.23 11.96 11.22
C GLY A 117 7.90 13.07 12.06
N ALA A 118 8.90 12.73 12.89
CA ALA A 118 9.48 13.66 13.86
C ALA A 118 10.74 14.42 13.35
N GLY A 119 11.30 14.04 12.19
CA GLY A 119 12.58 14.55 11.69
C GLY A 119 12.54 15.81 10.81
N ALA A 120 11.36 16.33 10.43
CA ALA A 120 11.27 17.46 9.49
C ALA A 120 11.68 18.83 10.06
N ARG A 121 12.08 18.90 11.34
CA ARG A 121 12.70 20.09 11.95
C ARG A 121 13.84 19.68 12.88
N ALA A 122 14.98 19.31 12.31
CA ALA A 122 16.25 19.36 13.01
C ALA A 122 17.34 19.82 12.04
N THR A 123 17.78 21.06 12.24
CA THR A 123 18.95 21.68 11.66
C THR A 123 20.16 20.75 11.66
N THR A 124 20.88 20.73 10.54
CA THR A 124 22.35 20.62 10.44
C THR A 124 23.10 20.38 11.75
N ARG A 125 23.25 19.12 12.16
CA ARG A 125 24.45 18.65 12.86
C ARG A 125 24.84 17.26 12.37
N ARG A 126 25.89 17.28 11.55
CA ARG A 126 26.77 16.17 11.22
C ARG A 126 27.21 15.47 12.52
N ARG A 127 26.91 14.18 12.68
CA ARG A 127 27.79 13.26 13.41
C ARG A 127 27.70 11.88 12.78
N ALA A 128 28.89 11.40 12.42
CA ALA A 128 29.16 10.15 11.77
C ALA A 128 28.97 8.96 12.73
N GLY A 129 28.63 7.81 12.15
CA GLY A 129 28.92 6.50 12.72
C GLY A 129 27.69 5.66 13.04
N VAL A 130 27.21 4.88 12.06
CA VAL A 130 26.98 3.43 12.17
C VAL A 130 27.04 2.85 10.75
N ALA A 131 27.64 1.67 10.66
CA ALA A 131 28.09 0.97 9.47
C ALA A 131 27.06 0.79 8.35
N GLY A 132 27.59 0.79 7.12
CA GLY A 132 26.82 0.64 5.90
C GLY A 132 26.14 -0.72 5.79
N HIS A 133 24.83 -0.68 5.57
CA HIS A 133 24.16 -1.65 4.74
C HIS A 133 23.73 -0.91 3.47
N ALA A 134 24.31 -1.32 2.35
CA ALA A 134 23.90 -0.85 1.04
C ALA A 134 22.42 -1.20 0.87
N LEU A 135 21.58 -0.17 0.85
CA LEU A 135 20.15 -0.33 0.61
C LEU A 135 19.95 -0.92 -0.80
N PRO A 136 19.09 -1.93 -0.98
CA PRO A 136 18.78 -2.47 -2.29
C PRO A 136 18.24 -1.37 -3.20
N VAL A 137 18.46 -1.49 -4.51
CA VAL A 137 18.16 -0.46 -5.53
C VAL A 137 16.66 -0.06 -5.57
N GLY A 138 15.75 -0.84 -4.96
CA GLY A 138 14.34 -0.50 -4.76
C GLY A 138 14.01 0.33 -3.50
N ALA A 139 14.95 0.50 -2.58
CA ALA A 139 14.72 1.19 -1.31
C ALA A 139 14.40 2.68 -1.50
N HIS A 140 14.92 3.32 -2.54
CA HIS A 140 14.57 4.70 -2.87
C HIS A 140 13.12 4.83 -3.35
N ALA A 141 12.65 3.89 -4.17
CA ALA A 141 11.26 3.85 -4.60
C ALA A 141 10.31 3.58 -3.41
N MET A 142 10.69 2.69 -2.50
CA MET A 142 9.94 2.43 -1.26
C MET A 142 9.94 3.65 -0.32
N THR A 143 11.07 4.33 -0.17
CA THR A 143 11.19 5.55 0.64
C THR A 143 10.32 6.67 0.06
N ASP A 144 10.29 6.82 -1.27
CA ASP A 144 9.45 7.79 -1.96
C ASP A 144 7.96 7.43 -1.91
N ALA A 145 7.61 6.15 -1.88
CA ALA A 145 6.24 5.68 -1.70
C ALA A 145 5.75 5.93 -0.27
N ALA A 146 6.56 5.56 0.74
CA ALA A 146 6.28 5.84 2.15
C ALA A 146 6.14 7.34 2.41
N ARG A 147 7.02 8.16 1.82
CA ARG A 147 6.92 9.62 1.93
C ARG A 147 5.63 10.17 1.34
N ARG A 148 5.23 9.69 0.15
CA ARG A 148 3.97 10.09 -0.49
C ARG A 148 2.74 9.65 0.31
N ALA A 149 2.77 8.46 0.91
CA ALA A 149 1.70 7.98 1.78
C ALA A 149 1.55 8.86 3.03
N VAL A 150 2.68 9.22 3.66
CA VAL A 150 2.71 10.12 4.82
C VAL A 150 2.22 11.53 4.46
N ASP A 151 2.65 12.08 3.33
CA ASP A 151 2.21 13.40 2.86
C ASP A 151 0.71 13.39 2.53
N ALA A 152 0.19 12.34 1.89
CA ALA A 152 -1.24 12.19 1.61
C ALA A 152 -2.09 12.05 2.89
N LEU A 153 -1.61 11.31 3.89
CA LEU A 153 -2.24 11.25 5.21
C LEU A 153 -2.23 12.63 5.89
N ARG A 154 -1.08 13.33 5.83
CA ARG A 154 -0.95 14.66 6.41
C ARG A 154 -1.93 15.65 5.79
N ASP A 155 -2.04 15.69 4.47
CA ASP A 155 -2.98 16.58 3.77
C ASP A 155 -4.43 16.24 4.11
N ARG A 156 -4.76 14.96 4.25
CA ARG A 156 -6.09 14.50 4.65
C ARG A 156 -6.46 14.90 6.08
N PHE A 157 -5.50 14.91 7.00
CA PHE A 157 -5.71 15.22 8.41
C PHE A 157 -5.35 16.66 8.82
N ALA A 158 -4.68 17.43 7.96
CA ALA A 158 -4.37 18.85 8.18
C ALA A 158 -5.62 19.75 8.23
N GLY A 159 -6.78 19.25 7.75
CA GLY A 159 -8.07 19.91 7.90
C GLY A 159 -8.74 19.71 9.27
N PHE A 160 -8.18 18.86 10.14
CA PHE A 160 -8.74 18.58 11.47
C PHE A 160 -8.11 19.51 12.52
N THR A 161 -8.46 20.79 12.48
CA THR A 161 -8.26 21.65 13.66
C THR A 161 -9.24 21.21 14.76
N PRO A 162 -8.78 20.71 15.93
CA PRO A 162 -9.68 20.55 17.05
C PRO A 162 -10.06 21.95 17.54
N ARG A 163 -11.27 22.40 17.20
CA ARG A 163 -11.94 23.47 17.95
C ARG A 163 -12.26 22.90 19.32
N PHE A 164 -11.29 22.97 20.24
CA PHE A 164 -11.61 22.96 21.66
C PHE A 164 -12.33 24.28 21.96
N ALA A 165 -13.65 24.26 21.82
CA ALA A 165 -14.50 25.28 22.40
C ALA A 165 -14.51 25.05 23.92
N LEU A 166 -13.73 25.87 24.62
CA LEU A 166 -13.89 26.14 26.04
C LEU A 166 -15.28 26.76 26.24
N ALA A 167 -16.19 26.04 26.88
CA ALA A 167 -17.38 26.60 27.49
C ALA A 167 -17.18 26.53 29.01
N VAL A 168 -17.02 27.71 29.61
CA VAL A 168 -17.18 27.98 31.05
C VAL A 168 -18.63 28.36 31.28
#